data_AF-A0A847I726-F1
#
_entry.id   AF-A0A847I726-F1
#
_cell.length_a   1.000
_cell.length_b   1.000
_cell.length_c   1.000
_cell.angle_alpha   90.00
_cell.angle_beta   90.00
_cell.angle_gamma   90.00
#
_symmetry.space_group_name_H-M   'P 1'
#
loop_
_entity.id
_entity.type
_entity.pdbx_description
1 polymer ?
#
loop_
_entity_poly.entity_id
_entity_poly.type
_entity_poly.pdbx_seq_one_letter_code
_entity_poly.pdbx_strand_id
1 'polypeptide(L)'
;QMGGASGQMVPPKDFGRKICYDDLATGGSVMIFGPGRDLLKVASRFLEFFIEESCGTCTPCRAGNVLLKERLDRIIAGKGEPADLPYLEELGETIKATSRCGLGQTSPNPVLTTLKNFRPLYEALVKERPVGLRPEFDLQAAVSAAEAIVGRKSVHVET
;
A
#
# COMPACT_ATOMS: atom_id res chain seq x y z
N GLN A 1 1.26 0.84 -16.39
CA GLN A 1 2.51 0.45 -15.69
C GLN A 1 3.64 0.42 -16.71
N MET A 2 4.71 1.14 -16.45
CA MET A 2 5.91 1.19 -17.31
C MET A 2 7.08 0.63 -16.50
N GLY A 3 7.83 -0.35 -17.00
CA GLY A 3 8.95 -0.92 -16.23
C GLY A 3 8.60 -2.10 -15.33
N GLY A 4 7.52 -2.84 -15.62
CA GLY A 4 7.06 -3.93 -14.75
C GLY A 4 6.61 -3.42 -13.38
N ALA A 5 6.50 -4.31 -12.39
CA ALA A 5 6.11 -3.95 -11.02
C ALA A 5 7.10 -2.97 -10.37
N SER A 6 8.40 -3.08 -10.70
CA SER A 6 9.47 -2.21 -10.18
C SER A 6 9.48 -0.80 -10.78
N GLY A 7 8.77 -0.58 -11.88
CA GLY A 7 8.75 0.70 -12.58
C GLY A 7 7.74 1.68 -12.00
N GLN A 8 7.05 2.42 -12.87
CA GLN A 8 6.15 3.50 -12.47
C GLN A 8 4.76 3.38 -13.09
N MET A 9 3.73 3.73 -12.30
CA MET A 9 2.36 3.82 -12.80
C MET A 9 2.09 5.24 -13.31
N VAL A 10 1.94 5.37 -14.63
CA VAL A 10 1.85 6.68 -15.31
C VAL A 10 0.39 7.08 -15.55
N PRO A 11 -0.02 8.32 -15.21
CA PRO A 11 -1.38 8.82 -15.44
C PRO A 11 -1.57 9.32 -16.88
N PRO A 12 -2.82 9.47 -17.35
CA PRO A 12 -3.11 9.95 -18.72
C PRO A 12 -2.44 11.28 -19.10
N LYS A 13 -2.30 12.21 -18.14
CA LYS A 13 -1.62 13.51 -18.35
C LYS A 13 -0.16 13.38 -18.79
N ASP A 14 0.47 12.24 -18.52
CA ASP A 14 1.89 11.99 -18.77
C ASP A 14 2.12 11.04 -19.97
N PHE A 15 1.09 10.75 -20.78
CA PHE A 15 1.21 9.86 -21.94
C PHE A 15 2.09 10.41 -23.07
N GLY A 16 2.37 11.72 -23.09
CA GLY A 16 3.26 12.35 -24.06
C GLY A 16 4.76 12.16 -23.77
N ARG A 17 5.13 11.52 -22.65
CA ARG A 17 6.52 11.27 -22.27
C ARG A 17 7.22 10.31 -23.24
N LYS A 18 8.54 10.45 -23.37
CA LYS A 18 9.33 9.64 -24.30
C LYS A 18 9.80 8.35 -23.62
N ILE A 19 9.58 7.22 -24.29
CA ILE A 19 10.10 5.92 -23.85
C ILE A 19 11.61 5.87 -24.17
N CYS A 20 12.42 6.24 -23.20
CA CYS A 20 13.89 6.18 -23.24
C CYS A 20 14.45 6.09 -21.81
N TYR A 21 15.76 5.82 -21.68
CA TYR A 21 16.40 5.73 -20.37
C TYR A 21 16.35 7.05 -19.57
N ASP A 22 16.40 8.19 -20.26
CA ASP A 22 16.48 9.51 -19.63
C ASP A 22 15.12 10.07 -19.17
N ASP A 23 14.00 9.50 -19.63
CA ASP A 23 12.65 9.97 -19.29
C ASP A 23 11.80 8.82 -18.72
N LEU A 24 11.28 7.95 -19.58
CA LEU A 24 10.39 6.86 -19.18
C LEU A 24 10.99 5.50 -19.51
N ALA A 25 11.92 5.04 -18.67
CA ALA A 25 12.54 3.73 -18.81
C ALA A 25 11.53 2.60 -18.56
N THR A 26 11.49 1.61 -19.45
CA THR A 26 10.49 0.52 -19.41
C THR A 26 11.08 -0.88 -19.29
N GLY A 27 12.36 -1.07 -19.62
CA GLY A 27 12.94 -2.42 -19.77
C GLY A 27 12.14 -3.32 -20.73
N GLY A 28 11.35 -2.73 -21.65
CA GLY A 28 10.45 -3.43 -22.57
C GLY A 28 9.07 -3.79 -22.03
N SER A 29 8.81 -3.61 -20.72
CA SER A 29 7.52 -3.98 -20.10
C SER A 29 6.55 -2.79 -20.05
N VAL A 30 5.37 -2.98 -20.64
CA VAL A 30 4.25 -2.03 -20.62
C VAL A 30 2.96 -2.77 -20.28
N MET A 31 2.22 -2.30 -19.28
CA MET A 31 0.88 -2.81 -18.96
C MET A 31 -0.13 -1.66 -19.01
N ILE A 32 -1.24 -1.88 -19.71
CA ILE A 32 -2.32 -0.90 -19.88
C ILE A 32 -3.49 -1.30 -18.96
N PHE A 33 -4.00 -0.35 -18.18
CA PHE A 33 -5.16 -0.54 -17.31
C PHE A 33 -6.35 0.25 -17.84
N GLY A 34 -7.44 -0.45 -18.17
CA GLY A 34 -8.70 0.18 -18.59
C GLY A 34 -9.50 0.77 -17.42
N PRO A 35 -10.60 1.49 -17.71
CA PRO A 35 -11.39 2.22 -16.71
C PRO A 35 -12.04 1.33 -15.64
N GLY A 36 -12.22 0.03 -15.89
CA GLY A 36 -12.76 -0.92 -14.91
C GLY A 36 -11.72 -1.46 -13.91
N ARG A 37 -10.47 -1.03 -13.98
CA ARG A 37 -9.40 -1.53 -13.11
C ARG A 37 -9.13 -0.61 -11.94
N ASP A 38 -9.19 -1.17 -10.74
CA ASP A 38 -8.76 -0.50 -9.51
C ASP A 38 -7.22 -0.47 -9.42
N LEU A 39 -6.65 0.72 -9.55
CA LEU A 39 -5.21 0.94 -9.52
C LEU A 39 -4.59 0.68 -8.14
N LEU A 40 -5.32 0.92 -7.06
CA LEU A 40 -4.84 0.69 -5.70
C LEU A 40 -4.74 -0.81 -5.42
N LYS A 41 -5.74 -1.58 -5.89
CA LYS A 41 -5.65 -3.06 -5.86
C LYS A 41 -4.49 -3.58 -6.70
N VAL A 42 -4.20 -2.96 -7.85
CA VAL A 42 -3.00 -3.32 -8.64
C VAL A 42 -1.72 -3.07 -7.83
N ALA A 43 -1.59 -1.90 -7.20
CA ALA A 43 -0.42 -1.60 -6.36
C ALA A 43 -0.28 -2.60 -5.19
N SER A 44 -1.38 -2.97 -4.53
CA SER A 44 -1.40 -3.99 -3.48
C SER A 44 -0.92 -5.36 -3.98
N ARG A 45 -1.29 -5.76 -5.20
CA ARG A 45 -0.80 -7.02 -5.81
C ARG A 45 0.69 -6.98 -6.18
N PHE A 46 1.19 -5.82 -6.61
CA PHE A 46 2.64 -5.66 -6.80
C PHE A 46 3.41 -5.74 -5.48
N LEU A 47 2.88 -5.18 -4.40
CA LEU A 47 3.48 -5.35 -3.07
C LEU A 47 3.44 -6.81 -2.60
N GLU A 48 2.33 -7.52 -2.84
CA GLU A 48 2.22 -8.97 -2.53
C GLU A 48 3.35 -9.75 -3.22
N PHE A 49 3.55 -9.52 -4.52
CA PHE A 49 4.68 -10.07 -5.27
C PHE A 49 6.04 -9.73 -4.63
N PHE A 50 6.29 -8.47 -4.27
CA PHE A 50 7.57 -8.08 -3.65
C PHE A 50 7.78 -8.67 -2.25
N ILE A 51 6.72 -8.95 -1.50
CA ILE A 51 6.79 -9.63 -0.22
C ILE A 51 7.17 -11.10 -0.43
N GLU A 52 6.53 -11.78 -1.38
CA GLU A 52 6.80 -13.19 -1.70
C GLU A 52 8.22 -13.40 -2.27
N GLU A 53 8.67 -12.50 -3.14
CA GLU A 53 10.01 -12.57 -3.77
C GLU A 53 11.13 -11.94 -2.93
N SER A 54 10.81 -11.44 -1.73
CA SER A 54 11.80 -10.86 -0.83
C SER A 54 12.75 -11.96 -0.33
N CYS A 55 14.06 -11.79 -0.55
CA CYS A 55 15.07 -12.69 0.00
C CYS A 55 15.20 -12.59 1.54
N GLY A 56 14.51 -11.65 2.17
CA GLY A 56 14.45 -11.52 3.62
C GLY A 56 15.73 -11.02 4.30
N THR A 57 16.77 -10.60 3.59
CA THR A 57 18.07 -10.26 4.23
C THR A 57 18.04 -8.94 5.00
N CYS A 58 17.57 -7.85 4.38
CA CYS A 58 17.59 -6.51 4.99
C CYS A 58 16.23 -6.16 5.62
N THR A 59 16.26 -5.61 6.83
CA THR A 59 15.07 -5.20 7.60
C THR A 59 14.12 -4.28 6.82
N PRO A 60 14.57 -3.18 6.17
CA PRO A 60 13.65 -2.29 5.46
C PRO A 60 12.84 -3.02 4.37
N CYS A 61 13.48 -3.88 3.56
CA CYS A 61 12.77 -4.65 2.54
C CYS A 61 11.89 -5.75 3.15
N ARG A 62 12.38 -6.53 4.12
CA ARG A 62 11.67 -7.68 4.68
C ARG A 62 10.42 -7.26 5.46
N ALA A 63 10.54 -6.28 6.34
CA ALA A 63 9.45 -5.83 7.20
C ALA A 63 8.67 -4.65 6.58
N GLY A 64 9.39 -3.72 5.94
CA GLY A 64 8.76 -2.50 5.41
C GLY A 64 7.75 -2.78 4.30
N ASN A 65 8.00 -3.74 3.41
CA ASN A 65 7.04 -4.09 2.37
C ASN A 65 5.74 -4.69 2.93
N VAL A 66 5.83 -5.47 4.02
CA VAL A 66 4.65 -6.00 4.73
C VAL A 66 3.84 -4.84 5.31
N LEU A 67 4.50 -3.93 6.04
CA LEU A 67 3.85 -2.75 6.63
C LEU A 67 3.22 -1.82 5.57
N LEU A 68 3.91 -1.62 4.44
CA LEU A 68 3.37 -0.86 3.30
C LEU A 68 2.08 -1.50 2.77
N LYS A 69 2.08 -2.83 2.58
CA LYS A 69 0.93 -3.54 2.04
C LYS A 69 -0.24 -3.53 3.02
N GLU A 70 0.01 -3.82 4.30
CA GLU A 70 -1.02 -3.77 5.34
C GLU A 70 -1.68 -2.40 5.40
N ARG A 71 -0.88 -1.33 5.33
CA ARG A 71 -1.39 0.03 5.35
C ARG A 71 -2.18 0.39 4.09
N LEU A 72 -1.70 -0.03 2.91
CA LEU A 72 -2.43 0.17 1.67
C LEU A 72 -3.76 -0.59 1.66
N ASP A 73 -3.77 -1.85 2.09
CA ASP A 73 -4.97 -2.68 2.16
C ASP A 73 -5.98 -2.11 3.17
N ARG A 74 -5.50 -1.51 4.26
CA ARG A 74 -6.33 -0.75 5.21
C ARG A 74 -7.06 0.41 4.54
N ILE A 75 -6.37 1.19 3.71
CA ILE A 75 -6.98 2.27 2.94
C ILE A 75 -8.00 1.71 1.96
N ILE A 76 -7.65 0.65 1.21
CA ILE A 76 -8.56 -0.02 0.25
C ILE A 76 -9.83 -0.54 0.94
N ALA A 77 -9.73 -0.99 2.20
CA ALA A 77 -10.86 -1.44 3.01
C ALA A 77 -11.73 -0.30 3.59
N GLY A 78 -11.44 0.97 3.27
CA GLY A 78 -12.16 2.13 3.84
C GLY A 78 -11.87 2.37 5.32
N LYS A 79 -10.81 1.76 5.84
CA LYS A 79 -10.32 1.89 7.21
C LYS A 79 -9.13 2.87 7.31
N GLY A 80 -8.83 3.58 6.23
CA GLY A 80 -7.74 4.54 6.18
C GLY A 80 -8.05 5.86 6.87
N GLU A 81 -7.00 6.52 7.34
CA GLU A 81 -7.00 7.84 7.97
C GLU A 81 -6.07 8.77 7.17
N PRO A 82 -6.28 10.11 7.20
CA PRO A 82 -5.42 11.04 6.47
C PRO A 82 -3.92 10.88 6.78
N ALA A 83 -3.59 10.50 8.02
CA ALA A 83 -2.23 10.23 8.47
C ALA A 83 -1.56 9.02 7.79
N ASP A 84 -2.32 8.16 7.11
CA ASP A 84 -1.76 7.01 6.39
C ASP A 84 -1.02 7.41 5.12
N LEU A 85 -1.41 8.52 4.50
CA LEU A 85 -0.80 8.97 3.26
C LEU A 85 0.66 9.40 3.47
N PRO A 86 0.98 10.30 4.43
CA PRO A 86 2.38 10.62 4.73
C PRO A 86 3.14 9.40 5.27
N TYR A 87 2.49 8.53 6.06
CA TYR A 87 3.14 7.30 6.53
C TYR A 87 3.58 6.38 5.37
N LEU A 88 2.72 6.16 4.37
CA LEU A 88 3.05 5.36 3.19
C LEU A 88 4.21 5.97 2.39
N GLU A 89 4.23 7.30 2.26
CA GLU A 89 5.29 8.03 1.57
C GLU A 89 6.63 7.94 2.31
N GLU A 90 6.65 8.26 3.61
CA GLU A 90 7.84 8.20 4.46
C GLU A 90 8.42 6.79 4.54
N LEU A 91 7.56 5.77 4.74
CA LEU A 91 8.00 4.39 4.78
C LEU A 91 8.53 3.93 3.41
N GLY A 92 7.84 4.29 2.33
CA GLY A 92 8.27 3.97 0.97
C GLY A 92 9.64 4.55 0.63
N GLU A 93 9.86 5.82 0.94
CA GLU A 93 11.17 6.48 0.74
C GLU A 93 12.25 5.88 1.66
N THR A 94 11.91 5.52 2.89
CA THR A 94 12.83 4.83 3.81
C THR A 94 13.27 3.48 3.24
N ILE A 95 12.33 2.66 2.76
CA ILE A 95 12.64 1.37 2.14
C ILE A 95 13.53 1.56 0.92
N LYS A 96 13.19 2.54 0.08
CA LYS A 96 13.93 2.88 -1.13
C LYS A 96 15.37 3.28 -0.85
N ALA A 97 15.60 4.14 0.13
CA ALA A 97 16.92 4.66 0.46
C ALA A 97 17.81 3.68 1.25
N THR A 98 17.21 2.82 2.07
CA THR A 98 17.96 2.01 3.06
C THR A 98 18.04 0.52 2.71
N SER A 99 17.37 0.08 1.64
CA SER A 99 17.45 -1.32 1.19
C SER A 99 18.77 -1.66 0.52
N ARG A 100 19.24 -2.89 0.76
CA ARG A 100 20.55 -3.38 0.30
C ARG A 100 20.67 -3.57 -1.22
N CYS A 101 19.57 -3.93 -1.90
CA CYS A 101 19.59 -4.31 -3.31
C CYS A 101 18.47 -3.63 -4.11
N GLY A 102 18.54 -3.74 -5.45
CA GLY A 102 17.60 -3.11 -6.37
C GLY A 102 16.15 -3.56 -6.19
N LEU A 103 15.89 -4.79 -5.71
CA LEU A 103 14.52 -5.23 -5.39
C LEU A 103 13.95 -4.37 -4.26
N GLY A 104 14.64 -4.28 -3.12
CA GLY A 104 14.19 -3.45 -2.01
C GLY A 104 14.07 -1.97 -2.41
N GLN A 105 15.03 -1.46 -3.18
CA GLN A 105 15.01 -0.06 -3.65
C GLN A 105 13.81 0.26 -4.57
N THR A 106 13.31 -0.72 -5.32
CA THR A 106 12.20 -0.52 -6.27
C THR A 106 10.85 -1.05 -5.77
N SER A 107 10.85 -1.92 -4.75
CA SER A 107 9.64 -2.49 -4.16
C SER A 107 8.58 -1.49 -3.64
N PRO A 108 8.93 -0.27 -3.17
CA PRO A 108 7.91 0.72 -2.77
C PRO A 108 7.35 1.53 -3.95
N ASN A 109 7.93 1.44 -5.16
CA ASN A 109 7.50 2.23 -6.31
C ASN A 109 6.01 2.06 -6.69
N PRO A 110 5.38 0.87 -6.56
CA PRO A 110 3.93 0.73 -6.74
C PRO A 110 3.15 1.73 -5.91
N VAL A 111 3.51 1.94 -4.64
CA VAL A 111 2.83 2.88 -3.73
C VAL A 111 3.23 4.31 -4.01
N LEU A 112 4.53 4.59 -4.10
CA LEU A 112 5.04 5.96 -4.25
C LEU A 112 4.52 6.60 -5.54
N THR A 113 4.54 5.84 -6.65
CA THR A 113 4.10 6.37 -7.94
C THR A 113 2.59 6.50 -8.03
N THR A 114 1.82 5.59 -7.42
CA THR A 114 0.36 5.74 -7.41
C THR A 114 -0.09 6.85 -6.47
N LEU A 115 0.55 7.01 -5.32
CA LEU A 115 0.28 8.10 -4.40
C LEU A 115 0.60 9.45 -5.06
N LYS A 116 1.72 9.56 -5.78
CA LYS A 116 2.08 10.77 -6.53
C LYS A 116 1.09 11.08 -7.67
N ASN A 117 0.73 10.07 -8.47
CA ASN A 117 0.04 10.28 -9.73
C ASN A 117 -1.49 10.19 -9.64
N PHE A 118 -1.99 9.48 -8.63
CA PHE A 118 -3.42 9.20 -8.42
C PHE A 118 -3.84 9.49 -6.97
N ARG A 119 -3.23 10.50 -6.33
CA ARG A 119 -3.55 10.96 -4.97
C ARG A 119 -5.07 11.07 -4.67
N PRO A 120 -5.92 11.59 -5.56
CA PRO A 120 -7.36 11.65 -5.30
C PRO A 120 -8.02 10.29 -5.04
N LEU A 121 -7.49 9.18 -5.58
CA LEU A 121 -7.99 7.83 -5.30
C LEU A 121 -7.76 7.42 -3.85
N TYR A 122 -6.63 7.85 -3.26
CA TYR A 122 -6.32 7.61 -1.86
C TYR A 122 -7.18 8.50 -0.96
N GLU A 123 -7.25 9.79 -1.29
CA GLU A 123 -8.01 10.79 -0.51
C GLU A 123 -9.50 10.43 -0.42
N ALA A 124 -10.07 9.83 -1.46
CA ALA A 124 -11.46 9.35 -1.45
C ALA A 124 -11.73 8.21 -0.44
N LEU A 125 -10.69 7.50 0.02
CA LEU A 125 -10.78 6.32 0.88
C LEU A 125 -10.34 6.56 2.32
N VAL A 126 -9.77 7.73 2.62
CA VAL A 126 -9.36 8.12 3.97
C VAL A 126 -10.38 9.06 4.60
N LYS A 127 -10.65 8.89 5.90
CA LYS A 127 -11.58 9.74 6.64
C LYS A 127 -11.04 9.98 8.05
N GLU A 128 -11.24 11.18 8.57
CA GLU A 128 -10.98 11.45 9.98
C GLU A 128 -11.92 10.62 10.86
N ARG A 129 -11.41 10.17 12.00
CA ARG A 129 -12.14 9.34 12.96
C ARG A 129 -12.05 9.96 14.36
N PRO A 130 -13.03 9.68 15.23
CA PRO A 130 -12.99 10.11 16.61
C PRO A 130 -11.73 9.59 17.32
N VAL A 131 -11.15 10.43 18.18
CA VAL A 131 -9.94 10.12 18.94
C VAL A 131 -10.14 8.85 19.77
N GLY A 132 -9.17 7.93 19.68
CA GLY A 132 -9.11 6.72 20.49
C GLY A 132 -9.65 5.46 19.82
N LEU A 133 -10.33 5.56 18.67
CA LEU A 133 -10.89 4.41 17.97
C LEU A 133 -9.99 4.00 16.79
N ARG A 134 -9.29 2.87 16.92
CA ARG A 134 -8.44 2.33 15.84
C ARG A 134 -9.26 1.42 14.93
N PRO A 135 -9.44 1.72 13.64
CA PRO A 135 -10.28 0.92 12.73
C PRO A 135 -9.71 -0.49 12.44
N GLU A 136 -8.43 -0.69 12.73
CA GLU A 136 -7.72 -1.97 12.63
C GLU A 136 -8.18 -2.96 13.71
N PHE A 137 -8.56 -2.45 14.88
CA PHE A 137 -8.86 -3.28 16.04
C PHE A 137 -10.36 -3.33 16.29
N ASP A 138 -10.96 -4.46 15.91
CA ASP A 138 -12.35 -4.76 16.20
C ASP A 138 -12.47 -5.30 17.63
N LEU A 139 -12.96 -4.45 18.53
CA LEU A 139 -13.18 -4.79 19.94
C LEU A 139 -14.12 -5.99 20.11
N GLN A 140 -15.16 -6.10 19.29
CA GLN A 140 -16.13 -7.20 19.35
C GLN A 140 -15.54 -8.51 18.86
N ALA A 141 -14.81 -8.47 17.75
CA ALA A 141 -14.09 -9.64 17.27
C ALA A 141 -13.07 -10.11 18.32
N ALA A 142 -12.34 -9.18 18.97
CA ALA A 142 -11.31 -9.49 19.96
C ALA A 142 -11.84 -10.21 21.21
N VAL A 143 -13.07 -9.92 21.66
CA VAL A 143 -13.65 -10.56 22.85
C VAL A 143 -14.51 -11.80 22.53
N SER A 144 -14.97 -11.97 21.29
CA SER A 144 -15.95 -12.98 20.89
C SER A 144 -15.59 -14.42 21.33
N ALA A 145 -14.32 -14.81 21.20
CA ALA A 145 -13.85 -16.12 21.61
C ALA A 145 -13.96 -16.33 23.14
N ALA A 146 -13.64 -15.30 23.92
CA ALA A 146 -13.75 -15.34 25.38
C ALA A 146 -15.23 -15.37 25.82
N GLU A 147 -16.09 -14.60 25.16
CA GLU A 147 -17.53 -14.59 25.43
C GLU A 147 -18.16 -15.97 25.17
N ALA A 148 -17.76 -16.64 24.09
CA ALA A 148 -18.23 -17.99 23.76
C ALA A 148 -17.82 -19.04 24.80
N ILE A 149 -16.60 -18.93 25.34
CA ILE A 149 -16.09 -19.85 26.38
C ILE A 149 -16.80 -19.62 27.72
N VAL A 150 -16.97 -18.35 28.12
CA VAL A 150 -17.50 -18.01 29.45
C VAL A 150 -19.03 -18.01 29.47
N GLY A 151 -19.69 -17.94 28.31
CA GLY A 151 -21.15 -17.88 28.20
C GLY A 151 -21.75 -16.54 28.67
N ARG A 152 -20.94 -15.48 28.71
CA ARG A 152 -21.37 -14.12 29.07
C ARG A 152 -20.84 -13.09 28.08
N LYS A 153 -21.63 -12.04 27.83
CA LYS A 153 -21.20 -10.89 27.02
C LYS A 153 -20.28 -9.96 27.81
N SER A 154 -19.38 -9.30 27.09
CA SER A 154 -18.51 -8.25 27.61
C SER A 154 -19.31 -6.95 27.79
N VAL A 155 -19.20 -6.36 28.97
CA VAL A 155 -19.92 -5.11 29.32
C VAL A 155 -19.28 -3.84 28.73
N HIS A 156 -18.11 -3.97 28.10
CA HIS A 156 -17.32 -2.83 27.60
C HIS A 156 -17.25 -2.74 26.07
N VAL A 157 -17.97 -3.62 25.36
CA VAL A 157 -17.88 -3.75 23.90
C VAL A 157 -19.17 -3.32 23.19
N GLU A 158 -20.26 -3.13 23.95
CA GLU A 158 -21.48 -2.52 23.43
C GLU A 158 -21.46 -0.99 23.63
N THR A 159 -21.01 -0.24 22.61
CA THR A 159 -21.40 1.17 22.33
C THR A 159 -21.16 1.53 20.87
#